data_AF-A0A2G0Y8I3-F1
#
_entry.id   AF-A0A2G0Y8I3-F1
#
_cell.length_a   1.000
_cell.length_b   1.000
_cell.length_c   1.000
_cell.angle_alpha   90.00
_cell.angle_beta   90.00
_cell.angle_gamma   90.00
#
_symmetry.space_group_name_H-M   'P 1'
#
loop_
_entity.id
_entity.type
_entity.pdbx_description
1 polymer ?
#
loop_
_entity_poly.entity_id
_entity_poly.type
_entity_poly.pdbx_seq_one_letter_code
_entity_poly.pdbx_strand_id
1 'polypeptide(L)'
;MYHLFDSERVLSEVKNTEFSRHNDFAKLLLLYIEDFFNLEPDSLALDVRGKVKASIEVLRLLSKKELHLFYIVFPPGEEGEKIFSILECVGRLRFTQCSFLVGRIELKKPKVSFFDCEFISNYDVLDMNLRKDKAYDDCLYQRCVFRGNVSCGSDERKERLIIRHSLFSDCKFFGRVRFENAELQGYFVDGDPRYPSSLSRLKVENCIFQNGFYINSQKMAYAYLTSCVFQGKFEFKQNSVDRLIFDNCNFKKISDFYASSIRRFTLRKSIFDTFVGFEECHFGVLPGPRRRSITPEIGIGLACFIYVTFLEFASFRGARFNEGLDLEKINTIEQPNFHRVFVSFAETPRETFRMIKHALDSHGAHIEANKFFALEMKRRKHEFLRSRFTADRLIYAINHRASDFGQSYLLPVMWIFVFALSFYALCKGQQSNMLYKIYPPANEFIAAFTEVLNEIASSVIPFKQFLRTGMEFISLIFYVVFAVLIWQVIVALKRMIRR
;
A
#
# COMPACT_ATOMS: atom_id res chain seq x y z
N MET A 1 42.41 52.35 14.26
CA MET A 1 41.47 51.84 15.29
C MET A 1 40.32 51.14 14.56
N TYR A 2 40.65 50.12 13.76
CA TYR A 2 39.68 49.26 13.08
C TYR A 2 39.28 48.19 14.09
N HIS A 3 38.12 48.35 14.73
CA HIS A 3 37.51 47.23 15.43
C HIS A 3 37.34 46.08 14.44
N LEU A 4 37.79 44.88 14.82
CA LEU A 4 37.55 43.64 14.08
C LEU A 4 36.07 43.57 13.69
N PHE A 5 35.77 43.89 12.44
CA PHE A 5 34.45 43.70 11.88
C PHE A 5 34.34 42.22 11.55
N ASP A 6 33.85 41.45 12.51
CA ASP A 6 33.60 40.03 12.36
C ASP A 6 32.37 39.84 11.46
N SER A 7 32.63 39.74 10.15
CA SER A 7 31.60 39.61 9.12
C SER A 7 30.74 38.35 9.34
N GLU A 8 31.30 37.29 9.92
CA GLU A 8 30.60 36.07 10.31
C GLU A 8 29.62 36.32 11.46
N ARG A 9 30.05 37.09 12.47
CA ARG A 9 29.17 37.53 13.57
C ARG A 9 28.02 38.41 13.09
N VAL A 10 28.28 39.35 12.18
CA VAL A 10 27.23 40.24 11.64
C VAL A 10 26.22 39.47 10.79
N LEU A 11 26.67 38.51 9.98
CA LEU A 11 25.76 37.68 9.16
C LEU A 11 24.96 36.66 9.99
N SER A 12 25.38 36.36 11.22
CA SER A 12 24.72 35.42 12.14
C SER A 12 23.85 36.09 13.22
N GLU A 13 24.13 37.31 13.65
CA GLU A 13 23.39 38.03 14.71
C GLU A 13 22.13 38.76 14.22
N VAL A 14 21.93 38.94 12.91
CA VAL A 14 20.78 39.70 12.38
C VAL A 14 19.51 38.84 12.40
N LYS A 15 18.85 38.85 13.56
CA LYS A 15 17.54 38.23 13.79
C LYS A 15 16.41 39.24 13.57
N ASN A 16 15.50 38.92 12.66
CA ASN A 16 14.08 39.29 12.68
C ASN A 16 13.62 40.75 12.44
N THR A 17 14.41 41.65 11.84
CA THR A 17 13.86 42.95 11.39
C THR A 17 13.83 43.04 9.87
N GLU A 18 12.66 43.41 9.33
CA GLU A 18 12.38 43.64 7.91
C GLU A 18 13.58 44.31 7.21
N PHE A 19 14.30 43.54 6.39
CA PHE A 19 15.38 44.08 5.57
C PHE A 19 14.77 45.02 4.53
N SER A 20 14.95 46.31 4.76
CA SER A 20 14.96 47.35 3.72
C SER A 20 16.28 47.35 2.93
N ARG A 21 17.19 46.38 3.15
CA ARG A 21 18.56 46.43 2.63
C ARG A 21 19.16 45.07 2.22
N HIS A 22 18.52 44.36 1.29
CA HIS A 22 19.17 43.22 0.58
C HIS A 22 20.56 43.59 0.02
N ASN A 23 20.73 44.85 -0.38
CA ASN A 23 22.01 45.41 -0.82
C ASN A 23 23.10 45.41 0.27
N ASP A 24 22.74 45.66 1.53
CA ASP A 24 23.72 45.64 2.63
C ASP A 24 24.15 44.21 2.92
N PHE A 25 23.21 43.26 2.91
CA PHE A 25 23.54 41.84 3.02
C PHE A 25 24.47 41.39 1.89
N ALA A 26 24.15 41.78 0.64
CA ALA A 26 24.98 41.46 -0.52
C ALA A 26 26.41 41.99 -0.40
N LYS A 27 26.58 43.23 0.09
CA LYS A 27 27.90 43.82 0.37
C LYS A 27 28.65 43.06 1.48
N LEU A 28 27.97 42.74 2.57
CA LEU A 28 28.57 41.95 3.66
C LEU A 28 29.00 40.56 3.20
N LEU A 29 28.20 39.92 2.34
CA LEU A 29 28.55 38.64 1.76
C LEU A 29 29.78 38.74 0.84
N LEU A 30 29.93 39.81 0.06
CA LEU A 30 31.15 40.05 -0.73
C LEU A 30 32.38 40.21 0.17
N LEU A 31 32.28 41.05 1.21
CA LEU A 31 33.37 41.25 2.18
C LEU A 31 33.76 39.93 2.86
N TYR A 32 32.77 39.09 3.20
CA TYR A 32 33.03 37.76 3.73
C TYR A 32 33.80 36.88 2.74
N ILE A 33 33.46 36.91 1.45
CA ILE A 33 34.17 36.15 0.42
C ILE A 33 35.61 36.65 0.25
N GLU A 34 35.81 37.97 0.26
CA GLU A 34 37.14 38.57 0.20
C GLU A 34 38.01 38.13 1.37
N ASP A 35 37.49 38.23 2.59
CA ASP A 35 38.18 37.83 3.81
C ASP A 35 38.48 36.32 3.82
N PHE A 36 37.49 35.48 3.52
CA PHE A 36 37.63 34.02 3.49
C PHE A 36 38.75 33.56 2.52
N PHE A 37 38.91 34.24 1.39
CA PHE A 37 39.93 33.92 0.40
C PHE A 37 41.22 34.73 0.52
N ASN A 38 41.34 35.61 1.52
CA ASN A 38 42.43 36.58 1.70
C ASN A 38 42.69 37.41 0.42
N LEU A 39 41.62 37.93 -0.17
CA LEU A 39 41.71 38.84 -1.32
C LEU A 39 41.99 40.27 -0.86
N GLU A 40 42.47 41.12 -1.79
CA GLU A 40 42.56 42.55 -1.52
C GLU A 40 41.16 43.13 -1.30
N PRO A 41 40.99 44.10 -0.36
CA PRO A 41 39.72 44.76 -0.14
C PRO A 41 39.18 45.41 -1.42
N ASP A 42 37.85 45.32 -1.63
CA ASP A 42 37.15 45.85 -2.80
C ASP A 42 37.59 45.22 -4.15
N SER A 43 38.23 44.04 -4.11
CA SER A 43 38.57 43.27 -5.31
C SER A 43 37.34 42.62 -5.96
N LEU A 44 36.24 42.49 -5.22
CA LEU A 44 34.94 42.03 -5.69
C LEU A 44 33.92 43.17 -5.70
N ALA A 45 33.25 43.36 -6.83
CA ALA A 45 32.12 44.27 -6.95
C ALA A 45 30.89 43.54 -7.53
N LEU A 46 29.71 44.14 -7.44
CA LEU A 46 28.52 43.64 -8.15
C LEU A 46 28.32 44.42 -9.45
N ASP A 47 27.95 43.71 -10.51
CA ASP A 47 27.42 44.34 -11.72
C ASP A 47 25.96 44.78 -11.55
N VAL A 48 25.41 45.44 -12.57
CA VAL A 48 24.01 45.94 -12.56
C VAL A 48 22.98 44.81 -12.44
N ARG A 49 23.38 43.56 -12.67
CA ARG A 49 22.54 42.36 -12.57
C ARG A 49 22.78 41.59 -11.26
N GLY A 50 23.58 42.14 -10.33
CA GLY A 50 23.90 41.52 -9.05
C GLY A 50 24.97 40.42 -9.10
N LYS A 51 25.66 40.25 -10.23
CA LYS A 51 26.73 39.23 -10.38
C LYS A 51 28.08 39.79 -9.95
N VAL A 52 28.94 38.91 -9.43
CA VAL A 52 30.31 39.27 -9.07
C VAL A 52 31.12 39.69 -10.30
N LYS A 53 31.74 40.86 -10.19
CA LYS A 53 32.73 41.42 -11.12
C LYS A 53 34.06 41.52 -10.38
N ALA A 54 35.09 40.89 -10.93
CA ALA A 54 36.46 40.90 -10.41
C ALA A 54 37.46 40.69 -11.55
N SER A 55 38.76 40.74 -11.25
CA SER A 55 39.80 40.39 -12.24
C SER A 55 39.69 38.92 -12.66
N ILE A 56 40.17 38.60 -13.87
CA ILE A 56 40.15 37.22 -14.40
C ILE A 56 40.90 36.26 -13.48
N GLU A 57 41.99 36.72 -12.86
CA GLU A 57 42.81 35.94 -11.94
C GLU A 57 42.04 35.59 -10.67
N VAL A 58 41.34 36.57 -10.08
CA VAL A 58 40.49 36.35 -8.90
C VAL A 58 39.35 35.40 -9.21
N LEU A 59 38.64 35.57 -10.34
CA LEU A 59 37.56 34.65 -10.74
C LEU A 59 38.08 33.22 -10.98
N ARG A 60 39.27 33.07 -11.58
CA ARG A 60 39.92 31.75 -11.74
C ARG A 60 40.30 31.13 -10.39
N LEU A 61 40.70 31.93 -9.41
CA LEU A 61 40.97 31.45 -8.06
C LEU A 61 39.68 30.95 -7.39
N LEU A 62 38.62 31.77 -7.38
CA LEU A 62 37.34 31.45 -6.75
C LEU A 62 36.71 30.17 -7.33
N SER A 63 36.70 30.05 -8.66
CA SER A 63 36.15 28.88 -9.36
C SER A 63 36.86 27.55 -9.07
N LYS A 64 38.06 27.58 -8.48
CA LYS A 64 38.81 26.37 -8.08
C LYS A 64 38.72 26.05 -6.60
N LYS A 65 38.27 27.00 -5.77
CA LYS A 65 38.24 26.85 -4.32
C LYS A 65 36.84 26.52 -3.80
N GLU A 66 36.82 26.06 -2.56
CA GLU A 66 35.61 25.82 -1.78
C GLU A 66 35.37 27.00 -0.84
N LEU A 67 34.15 27.50 -0.83
CA LEU A 67 33.66 28.47 0.14
C LEU A 67 32.73 27.76 1.12
N HIS A 68 33.01 27.91 2.40
CA HIS A 68 32.20 27.36 3.48
C HIS A 68 31.46 28.49 4.19
N LEU A 69 30.14 28.44 4.16
CA LEU A 69 29.26 29.40 4.81
C LEU A 69 28.66 28.77 6.08
N PHE A 70 28.85 29.43 7.22
CA PHE A 70 28.43 28.94 8.53
C PHE A 70 27.48 29.93 9.21
N TYR A 71 26.39 29.42 9.81
CA TYR A 71 25.48 30.20 10.66
C TYR A 71 24.87 31.46 10.00
N ILE A 72 24.79 31.51 8.67
CA ILE A 72 24.23 32.66 7.95
C ILE A 72 22.72 32.53 7.83
N VAL A 73 22.00 33.63 8.07
CA VAL A 73 20.55 33.73 7.85
C VAL A 73 20.28 34.47 6.53
N PHE A 74 19.85 33.75 5.50
CA PHE A 74 19.56 34.32 4.19
C PHE A 74 18.17 35.00 4.17
N PRO A 75 18.08 36.27 3.72
CA PRO A 75 16.85 37.06 3.79
C PRO A 75 15.76 36.55 2.85
N PRO A 76 14.47 36.82 3.12
CA PRO A 76 13.35 36.32 2.33
C PRO A 76 13.16 37.08 1.00
N GLY A 77 12.22 36.56 0.20
CA GLY A 77 11.70 37.22 -1.01
C GLY A 77 12.59 37.07 -2.24
N GLU A 78 12.11 37.56 -3.38
CA GLU A 78 12.83 37.46 -4.66
C GLU A 78 14.20 38.16 -4.62
N GLU A 79 14.30 39.28 -3.91
CA GLU A 79 15.59 39.96 -3.71
C GLU A 79 16.57 39.09 -2.90
N GLY A 80 16.08 38.30 -1.94
CA GLY A 80 16.89 37.33 -1.22
C GLY A 80 17.37 36.19 -2.10
N GLU A 81 16.54 35.74 -3.04
CA GLU A 81 16.92 34.72 -4.02
C GLU A 81 18.01 35.21 -4.98
N LYS A 82 17.97 36.50 -5.38
CA LYS A 82 18.98 37.11 -6.25
C LYS A 82 20.37 37.14 -5.63
N ILE A 83 20.48 37.15 -4.30
CA ILE A 83 21.78 37.16 -3.58
C ILE A 83 22.62 35.92 -3.90
N PHE A 84 21.98 34.78 -4.20
CA PHE A 84 22.70 33.55 -4.54
C PHE A 84 23.50 33.67 -5.85
N SER A 85 23.17 34.63 -6.72
CA SER A 85 23.98 34.92 -7.92
C SER A 85 25.41 35.38 -7.61
N ILE A 86 25.65 35.90 -6.41
CA ILE A 86 26.99 36.25 -5.91
C ILE A 86 27.84 34.99 -5.76
N LEU A 87 27.24 33.87 -5.38
CA LEU A 87 27.93 32.60 -5.11
C LEU A 87 28.19 31.78 -6.39
N GLU A 88 27.77 32.24 -7.57
CA GLU A 88 28.00 31.54 -8.85
C GLU A 88 29.47 31.59 -9.33
N CYS A 89 30.31 32.42 -8.70
CA CYS A 89 31.73 32.54 -9.07
C CYS A 89 32.64 31.50 -8.41
N VAL A 90 32.19 30.82 -7.35
CA VAL A 90 32.98 29.82 -6.62
C VAL A 90 32.80 28.42 -7.19
N GLY A 91 33.84 27.59 -7.05
CA GLY A 91 33.84 26.23 -7.58
C GLY A 91 32.99 25.27 -6.74
N ARG A 92 33.04 25.43 -5.42
CA ARG A 92 32.34 24.57 -4.46
C ARG A 92 31.76 25.40 -3.33
N LEU A 93 30.58 25.03 -2.88
CA LEU A 93 29.83 25.67 -1.81
C LEU A 93 29.40 24.63 -0.78
N ARG A 94 29.65 24.95 0.47
CA ARG A 94 29.12 24.21 1.60
C ARG A 94 28.37 25.17 2.52
N PHE A 95 27.09 24.93 2.70
CA PHE A 95 26.28 25.59 3.71
C PHE A 95 26.25 24.71 4.96
N THR A 96 26.55 25.26 6.12
CA THR A 96 26.50 24.54 7.40
C THR A 96 25.79 25.37 8.44
N GLN A 97 24.71 24.82 9.01
CA GLN A 97 23.94 25.51 10.05
C GLN A 97 23.39 26.87 9.61
N CYS A 98 23.17 27.04 8.32
CA CYS A 98 22.55 28.23 7.75
C CYS A 98 21.02 28.13 7.81
N SER A 99 20.36 29.29 7.84
CA SER A 99 18.91 29.41 7.78
C SER A 99 18.48 30.11 6.49
N PHE A 100 17.47 29.58 5.83
CA PHE A 100 16.97 30.08 4.55
C PHE A 100 15.51 30.52 4.68
N LEU A 101 15.28 31.83 4.53
CA LEU A 101 13.95 32.42 4.46
C LEU A 101 13.45 32.54 3.00
N VAL A 102 14.32 32.27 2.02
CA VAL A 102 14.01 32.25 0.58
C VAL A 102 13.18 31.04 0.18
N GLY A 103 12.46 31.17 -0.94
CA GLY A 103 11.63 30.11 -1.51
C GLY A 103 12.41 29.11 -2.36
N ARG A 104 13.54 29.51 -2.94
CA ARG A 104 14.38 28.65 -3.78
C ARG A 104 15.82 29.13 -3.79
N ILE A 105 16.73 28.21 -4.11
CA ILE A 105 18.15 28.51 -4.30
C ILE A 105 18.54 27.99 -5.68
N GLU A 106 18.89 28.90 -6.59
CA GLU A 106 19.32 28.56 -7.95
C GLU A 106 20.83 28.78 -8.07
N LEU A 107 21.58 27.68 -8.13
CA LEU A 107 23.03 27.67 -8.28
C LEU A 107 23.43 26.67 -9.37
N LYS A 108 23.86 27.18 -10.52
CA LYS A 108 24.11 26.36 -11.74
C LYS A 108 25.53 25.87 -11.85
N LYS A 109 26.51 26.67 -11.45
CA LYS A 109 27.94 26.35 -11.61
C LYS A 109 28.55 25.63 -10.41
N PRO A 110 28.44 26.14 -9.17
CA PRO A 110 29.16 25.54 -8.05
C PRO A 110 28.65 24.13 -7.77
N LYS A 111 29.53 23.29 -7.23
CA LYS A 111 29.11 22.07 -6.54
C LYS A 111 28.65 22.42 -5.13
N VAL A 112 27.43 22.05 -4.75
CA VAL A 112 26.75 22.51 -3.54
C VAL A 112 26.46 21.35 -2.59
N SER A 113 26.49 21.64 -1.29
CA SER A 113 25.98 20.77 -0.23
C SER A 113 25.37 21.60 0.90
N PHE A 114 24.27 21.12 1.47
CA PHE A 114 23.58 21.71 2.62
C PHE A 114 23.64 20.74 3.78
N PHE A 115 24.22 21.18 4.90
CA PHE A 115 24.45 20.33 6.06
C PHE A 115 23.90 20.99 7.32
N ASP A 116 23.00 20.32 8.03
CA ASP A 116 22.41 20.82 9.27
C ASP A 116 21.74 22.20 9.10
N CYS A 117 21.16 22.47 7.91
CA CYS A 117 20.55 23.75 7.57
C CYS A 117 19.03 23.75 7.83
N GLU A 118 18.47 24.94 8.03
CA GLU A 118 17.03 25.14 8.25
C GLU A 118 16.39 25.94 7.11
N PHE A 119 15.33 25.40 6.52
CA PHE A 119 14.52 26.04 5.49
C PHE A 119 13.18 26.43 6.10
N ILE A 120 13.00 27.74 6.33
CA ILE A 120 11.91 28.29 7.14
C ILE A 120 10.64 28.46 6.30
N SER A 121 10.79 28.93 5.06
CA SER A 121 9.70 29.15 4.11
C SER A 121 9.33 27.87 3.35
N ASN A 122 8.29 27.93 2.52
CA ASN A 122 8.08 26.91 1.48
C ASN A 122 9.31 26.89 0.56
N TYR A 123 9.75 25.71 0.16
CA TYR A 123 11.02 25.53 -0.54
C TYR A 123 10.90 24.71 -1.81
N ASP A 124 11.36 25.26 -2.93
CA ASP A 124 11.42 24.60 -4.22
C ASP A 124 12.82 24.01 -4.46
N VAL A 125 12.84 22.70 -4.65
CA VAL A 125 14.03 21.94 -5.00
C VAL A 125 14.31 22.09 -6.50
N LEU A 126 15.53 22.50 -6.82
CA LEU A 126 16.04 22.64 -8.18
C LEU A 126 17.21 21.68 -8.44
N ASP A 127 17.53 21.47 -9.71
CA ASP A 127 18.74 20.72 -10.10
C ASP A 127 19.98 21.56 -9.77
N MET A 128 20.80 21.06 -8.86
CA MET A 128 22.08 21.66 -8.45
C MET A 128 23.17 20.59 -8.50
N ASN A 129 24.40 20.98 -8.82
CA ASN A 129 25.52 20.04 -8.87
C ASN A 129 25.90 19.62 -7.46
N LEU A 130 25.91 18.32 -7.16
CA LEU A 130 26.27 17.83 -5.83
C LEU A 130 27.77 17.95 -5.56
N ARG A 131 28.13 18.44 -4.35
CA ARG A 131 29.51 18.43 -3.83
C ARG A 131 29.93 17.05 -3.33
N LYS A 132 30.24 16.15 -4.25
CA LYS A 132 30.63 14.76 -3.96
C LYS A 132 32.14 14.62 -3.76
N ASP A 133 32.65 15.06 -2.61
CA ASP A 133 34.10 15.11 -2.34
C ASP A 133 34.53 14.28 -1.12
N LYS A 134 33.61 13.85 -0.26
CA LYS A 134 33.88 13.00 0.91
C LYS A 134 32.95 11.79 0.92
N ALA A 135 33.35 10.71 1.59
CA ALA A 135 32.60 9.46 1.71
C ALA A 135 31.19 9.58 2.34
N TYR A 136 30.79 10.78 2.77
CA TYR A 136 29.53 11.05 3.46
C TYR A 136 28.62 12.05 2.72
N ASP A 137 29.07 12.69 1.63
CA ASP A 137 28.32 13.74 0.92
C ASP A 137 27.56 13.16 -0.30
N ASP A 138 26.66 12.22 -0.06
CA ASP A 138 25.93 11.53 -1.13
C ASP A 138 24.58 12.18 -1.50
N CYS A 139 24.15 13.21 -0.75
CA CYS A 139 22.89 13.95 -0.94
C CYS A 139 23.10 15.46 -0.93
N LEU A 140 22.25 16.20 -1.64
CA LEU A 140 22.27 17.67 -1.62
C LEU A 140 21.95 18.24 -0.23
N TYR A 141 20.96 17.66 0.45
CA TYR A 141 20.49 18.10 1.76
C TYR A 141 20.71 17.00 2.79
N GLN A 142 21.44 17.33 3.84
CA GLN A 142 21.83 16.39 4.87
C GLN A 142 21.54 16.98 6.25
N ARG A 143 20.83 16.23 7.09
CA ARG A 143 20.45 16.66 8.46
C ARG A 143 19.66 17.97 8.45
N CYS A 144 18.99 18.29 7.35
CA CYS A 144 18.32 19.56 7.16
C CYS A 144 16.88 19.52 7.69
N VAL A 145 16.37 20.68 8.09
CA VAL A 145 15.01 20.86 8.60
C VAL A 145 14.20 21.72 7.65
N PHE A 146 13.06 21.21 7.17
CA PHE A 146 12.13 21.93 6.32
C PHE A 146 10.84 22.23 7.10
N ARG A 147 10.66 23.51 7.46
CA ARG A 147 9.48 23.99 8.20
C ARG A 147 8.25 24.14 7.29
N GLY A 148 8.47 24.69 6.10
CA GLY A 148 7.44 24.86 5.07
C GLY A 148 7.20 23.59 4.24
N ASN A 149 6.36 23.73 3.21
CA ASN A 149 6.19 22.70 2.20
C ASN A 149 7.44 22.61 1.31
N VAL A 150 7.72 21.42 0.80
CA VAL A 150 8.81 21.20 -0.16
C VAL A 150 8.19 20.80 -1.50
N SER A 151 8.54 21.51 -2.56
CA SER A 151 8.10 21.25 -3.93
C SER A 151 9.28 20.86 -4.81
N CYS A 152 9.06 19.97 -5.78
CA CYS A 152 10.01 19.65 -6.83
C CYS A 152 9.26 19.50 -8.15
N GLY A 153 9.59 20.34 -9.12
CA GLY A 153 8.89 20.40 -10.41
C GLY A 153 7.53 21.12 -10.32
N SER A 154 6.84 21.17 -11.45
CA SER A 154 5.52 21.82 -11.59
C SER A 154 4.83 21.28 -12.85
N ASP A 155 3.51 21.05 -12.76
CA ASP A 155 2.67 20.65 -13.88
C ASP A 155 2.46 21.77 -14.92
N GLU A 156 2.76 23.03 -14.57
CA GLU A 156 2.65 24.15 -15.50
C GLU A 156 3.75 24.12 -16.58
N ARG A 157 4.86 23.43 -16.31
CA ARG A 157 5.99 23.34 -17.24
C ARG A 157 5.75 22.21 -18.23
N LYS A 158 5.90 22.51 -19.53
CA LYS A 158 5.85 21.48 -20.60
C LYS A 158 6.96 20.46 -20.47
N GLU A 159 8.14 20.90 -20.07
CA GLU A 159 9.31 20.05 -19.92
C GLU A 159 9.42 19.54 -18.48
N ARG A 160 9.74 18.25 -18.35
CA ARG A 160 9.97 17.60 -17.08
C ARG A 160 11.23 18.15 -16.41
N LEU A 161 11.16 18.47 -15.12
CA LEU A 161 12.35 18.86 -14.35
C LEU A 161 13.23 17.63 -14.09
N ILE A 162 14.48 17.67 -14.54
CA ILE A 162 15.44 16.57 -14.29
C ILE A 162 16.33 16.96 -13.12
N ILE A 163 16.31 16.14 -12.06
CA ILE A 163 17.21 16.25 -10.90
C ILE A 163 18.25 15.13 -11.00
N ARG A 164 19.53 15.49 -11.15
CA ARG A 164 20.60 14.53 -11.44
C ARG A 164 21.11 13.78 -10.22
N HIS A 165 20.96 14.37 -9.04
CA HIS A 165 21.59 13.91 -7.81
C HIS A 165 20.58 13.53 -6.74
N SER A 166 21.03 12.78 -5.74
CA SER A 166 20.21 12.40 -4.60
C SER A 166 19.91 13.60 -3.71
N LEU A 167 18.71 13.63 -3.15
CA LEU A 167 18.19 14.83 -2.52
C LEU A 167 18.41 14.85 -1.01
N PHE A 168 17.86 13.88 -0.27
CA PHE A 168 17.71 14.02 1.19
C PHE A 168 18.32 12.85 1.97
N SER A 169 19.07 13.16 3.02
CA SER A 169 19.52 12.19 4.04
C SER A 169 19.38 12.80 5.44
N ASP A 170 18.81 12.05 6.40
CA ASP A 170 18.49 12.51 7.76
C ASP A 170 17.70 13.84 7.83
N CYS A 171 16.82 14.09 6.87
CA CYS A 171 16.06 15.35 6.79
C CYS A 171 14.72 15.27 7.52
N LYS A 172 14.26 16.39 8.10
CA LYS A 172 12.97 16.48 8.80
C LYS A 172 12.01 17.39 8.05
N PHE A 173 10.85 16.87 7.67
CA PHE A 173 9.82 17.59 6.91
C PHE A 173 8.57 17.80 7.78
N PHE A 174 8.32 19.05 8.16
CA PHE A 174 7.10 19.45 8.88
C PHE A 174 5.93 19.72 7.92
N GLY A 175 6.23 20.27 6.74
CA GLY A 175 5.29 20.50 5.66
C GLY A 175 4.90 19.26 4.87
N ARG A 176 4.20 19.48 3.75
CA ARG A 176 3.98 18.47 2.70
C ARG A 176 5.16 18.46 1.75
N VAL A 177 5.61 17.27 1.36
CA VAL A 177 6.55 17.08 0.25
C VAL A 177 5.76 16.75 -1.02
N ARG A 178 6.04 17.47 -2.10
CA ARG A 178 5.34 17.38 -3.39
C ARG A 178 6.33 17.28 -4.54
N PHE A 179 6.17 16.27 -5.38
CA PHE A 179 6.86 16.13 -6.66
C PHE A 179 5.81 16.15 -7.78
N GLU A 180 5.97 17.00 -8.77
CA GLU A 180 5.05 17.15 -9.90
C GLU A 180 5.88 17.31 -11.20
N ASN A 181 5.62 16.47 -12.20
CA ASN A 181 6.32 16.48 -13.50
C ASN A 181 7.86 16.56 -13.38
N ALA A 182 8.44 15.61 -12.64
CA ALA A 182 9.89 15.55 -12.38
C ALA A 182 10.51 14.17 -12.64
N GLU A 183 11.77 14.14 -13.07
CA GLU A 183 12.59 12.94 -13.18
C GLU A 183 13.77 13.02 -12.23
N LEU A 184 13.86 12.05 -11.32
CA LEU A 184 14.95 11.95 -10.35
C LEU A 184 15.89 10.83 -10.77
N GLN A 185 17.12 11.21 -11.12
CA GLN A 185 18.19 10.27 -11.43
C GLN A 185 18.85 9.73 -10.15
N GLY A 186 18.89 10.51 -9.07
CA GLY A 186 19.34 10.05 -7.74
C GLY A 186 18.26 9.30 -6.97
N TYR A 187 18.47 9.13 -5.66
CA TYR A 187 17.44 8.67 -4.74
C TYR A 187 16.77 9.87 -4.04
N PHE A 188 15.46 9.75 -3.75
CA PHE A 188 14.69 10.80 -3.10
C PHE A 188 15.15 10.99 -1.66
N VAL A 189 15.07 9.91 -0.88
CA VAL A 189 15.54 9.82 0.50
C VAL A 189 16.55 8.68 0.56
N ASP A 190 17.62 8.88 1.34
CA ASP A 190 18.61 7.87 1.64
C ASP A 190 17.97 6.64 2.31
N GLY A 191 18.29 5.45 1.80
CA GLY A 191 17.78 4.19 2.33
C GLY A 191 18.52 3.69 3.56
N ASP A 192 19.59 4.37 4.01
CA ASP A 192 20.35 3.97 5.20
C ASP A 192 19.51 4.13 6.49
N PRO A 193 19.21 3.04 7.22
CA PRO A 193 18.41 3.10 8.43
C PRO A 193 19.10 3.85 9.58
N ARG A 194 20.41 4.13 9.49
CA ARG A 194 21.14 4.93 10.48
C ARG A 194 20.81 6.42 10.41
N TYR A 195 20.31 6.89 9.27
CA TYR A 195 20.07 8.30 8.97
C TYR A 195 18.63 8.56 8.50
N PRO A 196 17.61 8.18 9.30
CA PRO A 196 16.22 8.17 8.84
C PRO A 196 15.70 9.60 8.67
N SER A 197 15.26 9.93 7.45
CA SER A 197 14.45 11.14 7.24
C SER A 197 13.05 10.98 7.83
N SER A 198 12.38 12.07 8.20
CA SER A 198 11.01 12.04 8.74
C SER A 198 10.05 12.86 7.88
N LEU A 199 8.99 12.22 7.39
CA LEU A 199 7.99 12.84 6.53
C LEU A 199 6.58 12.35 6.88
N SER A 200 5.61 13.27 6.90
CA SER A 200 4.22 12.97 7.29
C SER A 200 3.24 12.99 6.11
N ARG A 201 3.55 13.74 5.05
CA ARG A 201 2.64 14.05 3.94
C ARG A 201 3.40 14.05 2.63
N LEU A 202 3.09 13.11 1.76
CA LEU A 202 3.77 12.93 0.47
C LEU A 202 2.75 12.93 -0.69
N LYS A 203 3.04 13.71 -1.73
CA LYS A 203 2.31 13.72 -3.00
C LYS A 203 3.33 13.65 -4.15
N VAL A 204 3.17 12.69 -5.05
CA VAL A 204 4.07 12.49 -6.20
C VAL A 204 3.19 12.26 -7.43
N GLU A 205 3.31 13.11 -8.45
CA GLU A 205 2.49 13.03 -9.65
C GLU A 205 3.34 13.17 -10.91
N ASN A 206 3.09 12.31 -11.91
CA ASN A 206 3.76 12.38 -13.20
C ASN A 206 5.30 12.36 -13.11
N CYS A 207 5.84 11.50 -12.24
CA CYS A 207 7.28 11.45 -11.96
C CYS A 207 7.95 10.15 -12.42
N ILE A 208 9.25 10.25 -12.72
CA ILE A 208 10.11 9.10 -13.00
C ILE A 208 11.24 9.04 -11.96
N PHE A 209 11.43 7.87 -11.34
CA PHE A 209 12.53 7.61 -10.41
C PHE A 209 13.45 6.56 -11.03
N GLN A 210 14.64 6.97 -11.45
CA GLN A 210 15.59 6.08 -12.12
C GLN A 210 16.25 5.10 -11.15
N ASN A 211 16.60 5.59 -9.96
CA ASN A 211 17.22 4.83 -8.88
C ASN A 211 16.20 4.44 -7.80
N GLY A 212 16.70 3.93 -6.67
CA GLY A 212 15.85 3.46 -5.58
C GLY A 212 15.00 4.57 -4.96
N PHE A 213 13.78 4.22 -4.59
CA PHE A 213 12.83 5.06 -3.87
C PHE A 213 12.57 4.45 -2.49
N TYR A 214 13.05 5.10 -1.43
CA TYR A 214 13.05 4.56 -0.07
C TYR A 214 12.24 5.44 0.87
N ILE A 215 11.21 4.86 1.50
CA ILE A 215 10.40 5.51 2.54
C ILE A 215 10.13 4.47 3.62
N ASN A 216 10.92 4.47 4.68
CA ASN A 216 10.85 3.42 5.70
C ASN A 216 10.61 4.01 7.09
N SER A 217 9.91 3.25 7.95
CA SER A 217 9.72 3.58 9.37
C SER A 217 9.04 4.93 9.62
N GLN A 218 8.15 5.36 8.72
CA GLN A 218 7.46 6.65 8.78
C GLN A 218 6.10 6.55 9.46
N LYS A 219 5.68 7.65 10.10
CA LYS A 219 4.28 7.88 10.51
C LYS A 219 3.67 8.95 9.61
N MET A 220 2.80 8.52 8.71
CA MET A 220 2.28 9.37 7.63
C MET A 220 0.76 9.57 7.75
N ALA A 221 0.33 10.81 7.56
CA ALA A 221 -1.07 11.11 7.31
C ALA A 221 -1.47 10.58 5.93
N TYR A 222 -0.66 10.82 4.90
CA TYR A 222 -0.91 10.25 3.59
C TYR A 222 0.33 10.17 2.69
N ALA A 223 0.28 9.24 1.75
CA ALA A 223 1.15 9.14 0.58
C ALA A 223 0.30 8.90 -0.67
N TYR A 224 0.36 9.83 -1.63
CA TYR A 224 -0.32 9.72 -2.91
C TYR A 224 0.72 9.70 -4.02
N LEU A 225 0.70 8.65 -4.84
CA LEU A 225 1.60 8.47 -5.96
C LEU A 225 0.75 8.20 -7.20
N THR A 226 0.80 9.09 -8.19
CA THR A 226 -0.05 9.03 -9.38
C THR A 226 0.76 9.18 -10.66
N SER A 227 0.48 8.37 -11.67
CA SER A 227 1.16 8.43 -12.97
C SER A 227 2.70 8.39 -12.85
N CYS A 228 3.22 7.51 -11.99
CA CYS A 228 4.65 7.43 -11.67
C CYS A 228 5.32 6.20 -12.28
N VAL A 229 6.61 6.30 -12.61
CA VAL A 229 7.44 5.17 -13.04
C VAL A 229 8.63 5.02 -12.11
N PHE A 230 8.72 3.87 -11.44
CA PHE A 230 9.85 3.49 -10.59
C PHE A 230 10.71 2.49 -11.34
N GLN A 231 11.84 2.97 -11.90
CA GLN A 231 12.81 2.13 -12.62
C GLN A 231 13.72 1.36 -11.66
N GLY A 232 13.99 1.97 -10.50
CA GLY A 232 14.75 1.35 -9.41
C GLY A 232 13.87 0.53 -8.44
N LYS A 233 14.51 0.06 -7.37
CA LYS A 233 13.82 -0.62 -6.26
C LYS A 233 12.88 0.36 -5.55
N PHE A 234 11.66 -0.08 -5.26
CA PHE A 234 10.70 0.66 -4.44
C PHE A 234 10.63 0.03 -3.05
N GLU A 235 10.91 0.80 -2.01
CA GLU A 235 10.88 0.32 -0.63
C GLU A 235 10.01 1.23 0.24
N PHE A 236 8.99 0.63 0.84
CA PHE A 236 7.99 1.28 1.68
C PHE A 236 7.73 0.43 2.94
N LYS A 237 8.75 0.25 3.78
CA LYS A 237 8.70 -0.71 4.90
C LYS A 237 8.35 -0.07 6.24
N GLN A 238 7.72 -0.87 7.10
CA GLN A 238 7.50 -0.54 8.52
C GLN A 238 6.82 0.82 8.73
N ASN A 239 6.01 1.25 7.75
CA ASN A 239 5.33 2.54 7.80
C ASN A 239 3.97 2.41 8.49
N SER A 240 3.52 3.47 9.14
CA SER A 240 2.17 3.63 9.67
C SER A 240 1.48 4.76 8.91
N VAL A 241 0.56 4.44 8.01
CA VAL A 241 -0.03 5.39 7.05
C VAL A 241 -1.55 5.43 7.17
N ASP A 242 -2.14 6.62 7.34
CA ASP A 242 -3.62 6.74 7.33
C ASP A 242 -4.19 6.58 5.91
N ARG A 243 -3.58 7.16 4.88
CA ARG A 243 -4.01 6.95 3.49
C ARG A 243 -2.85 6.71 2.51
N LEU A 244 -2.83 5.55 1.87
CA LEU A 244 -1.86 5.20 0.83
C LEU A 244 -2.60 4.94 -0.49
N ILE A 245 -2.29 5.74 -1.52
CA ILE A 245 -2.89 5.62 -2.84
C ILE A 245 -1.78 5.54 -3.90
N PHE A 246 -1.90 4.53 -4.75
CA PHE A 246 -1.17 4.41 -6.00
C PHE A 246 -2.19 4.37 -7.14
N ASP A 247 -2.05 5.24 -8.13
CA ASP A 247 -2.90 5.25 -9.32
C ASP A 247 -2.05 5.40 -10.57
N ASN A 248 -2.13 4.45 -11.50
CA ASN A 248 -1.38 4.48 -12.75
C ASN A 248 0.16 4.48 -12.51
N CYS A 249 0.64 3.65 -11.59
CA CYS A 249 2.08 3.54 -11.27
C CYS A 249 2.71 2.25 -11.81
N ASN A 250 3.90 2.36 -12.40
CA ASN A 250 4.67 1.21 -12.91
C ASN A 250 5.93 0.99 -12.06
N PHE A 251 6.16 -0.25 -11.65
CA PHE A 251 7.28 -0.66 -10.81
C PHE A 251 8.12 -1.69 -11.55
N LYS A 252 9.33 -1.29 -11.97
CA LYS A 252 10.19 -2.07 -12.86
C LYS A 252 11.07 -3.08 -12.14
N LYS A 253 11.31 -2.88 -10.85
CA LYS A 253 12.07 -3.78 -9.99
C LYS A 253 11.27 -4.11 -8.74
N ILE A 254 11.94 -4.74 -7.78
CA ILE A 254 11.40 -5.15 -6.48
C ILE A 254 10.64 -4.00 -5.82
N SER A 255 9.42 -4.29 -5.39
CA SER A 255 8.58 -3.41 -4.58
C SER A 255 8.28 -4.05 -3.24
N ASP A 256 8.69 -3.41 -2.15
CA ASP A 256 8.69 -4.03 -0.83
C ASP A 256 7.97 -3.15 0.20
N PHE A 257 6.82 -3.63 0.70
CA PHE A 257 5.95 -2.94 1.65
C PHE A 257 6.07 -3.50 3.08
N TYR A 258 7.03 -4.40 3.33
CA TYR A 258 7.12 -5.26 4.51
C TYR A 258 6.73 -4.57 5.84
N ALA A 259 5.88 -5.25 6.61
CA ALA A 259 5.45 -4.86 7.95
C ALA A 259 4.83 -3.46 8.07
N SER A 260 4.26 -2.92 6.98
CA SER A 260 3.56 -1.63 7.00
C SER A 260 2.12 -1.77 7.49
N SER A 261 1.68 -0.81 8.30
CA SER A 261 0.30 -0.64 8.78
C SER A 261 -0.39 0.50 8.02
N ILE A 262 -1.44 0.20 7.27
CA ILE A 262 -2.10 1.15 6.38
C ILE A 262 -3.60 1.14 6.66
N ARG A 263 -4.19 2.28 7.02
CA ARG A 263 -5.63 2.34 7.30
C ARG A 263 -6.46 2.24 6.03
N ARG A 264 -6.18 3.10 5.06
CA ARG A 264 -6.89 3.18 3.78
C ARG A 264 -5.89 2.92 2.67
N PHE A 265 -6.06 1.81 1.97
CA PHE A 265 -5.15 1.37 0.91
C PHE A 265 -5.88 1.25 -0.41
N THR A 266 -5.33 1.88 -1.45
CA THR A 266 -5.88 1.80 -2.80
C THR A 266 -4.75 1.74 -3.81
N LEU A 267 -4.78 0.71 -4.65
CA LEU A 267 -3.82 0.48 -5.72
C LEU A 267 -4.59 0.26 -7.02
N ARG A 268 -4.42 1.16 -7.99
CA ARG A 268 -5.23 1.20 -9.21
C ARG A 268 -4.35 1.31 -10.45
N LYS A 269 -4.69 0.55 -11.50
CA LYS A 269 -4.05 0.64 -12.82
C LYS A 269 -2.51 0.57 -12.76
N SER A 270 -1.99 -0.18 -11.80
CA SER A 270 -0.55 -0.27 -11.55
C SER A 270 0.02 -1.59 -12.01
N ILE A 271 1.26 -1.57 -12.48
CA ILE A 271 1.95 -2.75 -13.00
C ILE A 271 3.21 -2.98 -12.15
N PHE A 272 3.37 -4.20 -11.67
CA PHE A 272 4.61 -4.69 -11.03
C PHE A 272 5.27 -5.68 -11.97
N ASP A 273 6.44 -5.31 -12.49
CA ASP A 273 7.16 -6.11 -13.48
C ASP A 273 7.84 -7.33 -12.85
N THR A 274 8.27 -7.22 -11.59
CA THR A 274 9.02 -8.29 -10.89
C THR A 274 8.35 -8.68 -9.56
N PHE A 275 9.11 -8.84 -8.48
CA PHE A 275 8.59 -9.16 -7.15
C PHE A 275 7.89 -7.97 -6.48
N VAL A 276 6.71 -8.22 -5.90
CA VAL A 276 6.06 -7.32 -4.95
C VAL A 276 5.68 -8.03 -3.66
N GLY A 277 6.12 -7.47 -2.53
CA GLY A 277 5.87 -8.02 -1.20
C GLY A 277 4.99 -7.09 -0.36
N PHE A 278 3.79 -7.55 -0.02
CA PHE A 278 2.91 -6.99 1.03
C PHE A 278 3.00 -7.85 2.31
N GLU A 279 4.18 -8.39 2.60
CA GLU A 279 4.37 -9.35 3.68
C GLU A 279 4.23 -8.69 5.06
N GLU A 280 3.58 -9.39 5.99
CA GLU A 280 3.32 -8.94 7.37
C GLU A 280 2.63 -7.56 7.45
N CYS A 281 1.97 -7.12 6.38
CA CYS A 281 1.27 -5.83 6.34
C CYS A 281 -0.08 -5.89 7.07
N HIS A 282 -0.48 -4.77 7.68
CA HIS A 282 -1.75 -4.63 8.37
C HIS A 282 -2.63 -3.58 7.68
N PHE A 283 -3.77 -3.98 7.15
CA PHE A 283 -4.72 -3.11 6.48
C PHE A 283 -6.00 -2.88 7.30
N GLY A 284 -6.57 -1.68 7.22
CA GLY A 284 -7.86 -1.33 7.83
C GLY A 284 -7.82 -0.91 9.29
N VAL A 285 -6.68 -1.00 9.98
CA VAL A 285 -6.56 -0.55 11.39
C VAL A 285 -5.18 0.08 11.60
N LEU A 286 -5.15 1.29 12.17
CA LEU A 286 -3.89 1.85 12.70
C LEU A 286 -3.72 1.45 14.17
N PRO A 287 -2.52 1.06 14.59
CA PRO A 287 -2.21 0.94 16.01
C PRO A 287 -2.29 2.32 16.68
N GLY A 288 -3.34 2.58 17.47
CA GLY A 288 -3.51 3.82 18.22
C GLY A 288 -4.93 4.03 18.77
N PRO A 289 -5.13 4.94 19.73
CA PRO A 289 -6.45 5.22 20.29
C PRO A 289 -7.37 5.76 19.20
N ARG A 290 -8.51 5.10 19.01
CA ARG A 290 -9.57 5.50 18.06
C ARG A 290 -9.98 6.95 18.34
N ARG A 291 -9.52 7.91 17.54
CA ARG A 291 -10.27 9.16 17.38
C ARG A 291 -11.59 8.77 16.72
N ARG A 292 -12.67 8.76 17.50
CA ARG A 292 -14.04 8.48 17.05
C ARG A 292 -14.36 9.43 15.90
N SER A 293 -14.27 8.93 14.67
CA SER A 293 -14.99 9.52 13.54
C SER A 293 -16.46 9.19 13.76
N ILE A 294 -17.30 10.22 13.82
CA ILE A 294 -18.74 10.13 14.12
C ILE A 294 -19.56 9.67 12.90
N THR A 295 -18.92 9.51 11.73
CA THR A 295 -19.58 8.98 10.53
C THR A 295 -19.17 7.54 10.25
N PRO A 296 -20.13 6.58 10.24
CA PRO A 296 -19.89 5.24 9.74
C PRO A 296 -19.93 5.28 8.21
N GLU A 297 -18.88 5.75 7.55
CA GLU A 297 -18.81 5.58 6.09
C GLU A 297 -18.39 4.13 5.80
N ILE A 298 -19.30 3.40 5.17
CA ILE A 298 -19.11 2.02 4.71
C ILE A 298 -17.98 2.02 3.68
N GLY A 299 -16.97 1.15 3.86
CA GLY A 299 -15.87 0.97 2.90
C GLY A 299 -14.60 1.79 3.14
N ILE A 300 -14.46 2.51 4.26
CA ILE A 300 -13.29 3.38 4.52
C ILE A 300 -11.95 2.64 4.53
N GLY A 301 -11.84 1.43 5.09
CA GLY A 301 -10.56 0.71 5.22
C GLY A 301 -10.44 -0.57 4.40
N LEU A 302 -11.36 -0.79 3.44
CA LEU A 302 -11.22 -1.86 2.46
C LEU A 302 -9.91 -1.67 1.69
N ALA A 303 -9.07 -2.71 1.63
CA ALA A 303 -7.87 -2.69 0.80
C ALA A 303 -8.25 -3.07 -0.64
N CYS A 304 -8.12 -2.11 -1.56
CA CYS A 304 -8.59 -2.28 -2.94
C CYS A 304 -7.44 -2.40 -3.94
N PHE A 305 -7.48 -3.45 -4.77
CA PHE A 305 -6.59 -3.65 -5.91
C PHE A 305 -7.44 -3.70 -7.19
N ILE A 306 -7.37 -2.63 -8.00
CA ILE A 306 -8.27 -2.45 -9.15
C ILE A 306 -7.46 -2.28 -10.43
N TYR A 307 -7.56 -3.24 -11.35
CA TYR A 307 -6.77 -3.27 -12.59
C TYR A 307 -5.26 -3.26 -12.31
N VAL A 308 -4.85 -3.97 -11.26
CA VAL A 308 -3.44 -4.15 -10.90
C VAL A 308 -2.91 -5.38 -11.61
N THR A 309 -1.75 -5.26 -12.23
CA THR A 309 -1.11 -6.37 -12.94
C THR A 309 0.18 -6.76 -12.22
N PHE A 310 0.28 -8.03 -11.84
CA PHE A 310 1.49 -8.66 -11.32
C PHE A 310 2.07 -9.58 -12.41
N LEU A 311 3.21 -9.18 -13.00
CA LEU A 311 3.82 -9.92 -14.11
C LEU A 311 4.63 -11.13 -13.64
N GLU A 312 5.34 -11.00 -12.52
CA GLU A 312 6.02 -12.12 -11.87
C GLU A 312 5.29 -12.46 -10.56
N PHE A 313 5.96 -12.30 -9.41
CA PHE A 313 5.51 -12.83 -8.14
C PHE A 313 4.96 -11.77 -7.18
N ALA A 314 3.78 -12.01 -6.63
CA ALA A 314 3.18 -11.20 -5.57
C ALA A 314 3.05 -12.00 -4.27
N SER A 315 3.53 -11.44 -3.16
CA SER A 315 3.45 -12.05 -1.83
C SER A 315 2.57 -11.24 -0.89
N PHE A 316 1.58 -11.89 -0.30
CA PHE A 316 0.72 -11.38 0.77
C PHE A 316 0.93 -12.19 2.07
N ARG A 317 2.09 -12.85 2.20
CA ARG A 317 2.38 -13.74 3.33
C ARG A 317 2.24 -12.99 4.66
N GLY A 318 1.42 -13.55 5.57
CA GLY A 318 1.17 -12.95 6.89
C GLY A 318 0.39 -11.63 6.89
N ALA A 319 -0.08 -11.14 5.72
CA ALA A 319 -0.83 -9.90 5.67
C ALA A 319 -2.19 -10.03 6.38
N ARG A 320 -2.68 -8.95 6.98
CA ARG A 320 -3.93 -8.91 7.74
C ARG A 320 -4.84 -7.80 7.21
N PHE A 321 -5.95 -8.19 6.61
CA PHE A 321 -6.96 -7.30 6.05
C PHE A 321 -8.18 -7.21 6.97
N ASN A 322 -8.17 -6.26 7.90
CA ASN A 322 -9.16 -6.19 8.99
C ASN A 322 -10.52 -5.65 8.54
N GLU A 323 -10.56 -4.80 7.51
CA GLU A 323 -11.78 -4.22 6.95
C GLU A 323 -12.13 -4.78 5.56
N GLY A 324 -11.51 -5.92 5.21
CA GLY A 324 -11.75 -6.64 3.96
C GLY A 324 -10.65 -6.42 2.92
N LEU A 325 -10.74 -7.17 1.83
CA LEU A 325 -9.82 -7.14 0.71
C LEU A 325 -10.60 -7.29 -0.60
N ASP A 326 -10.26 -6.51 -1.62
CA ASP A 326 -10.80 -6.66 -2.97
C ASP A 326 -9.68 -6.91 -3.99
N LEU A 327 -9.68 -8.13 -4.55
CA LEU A 327 -8.79 -8.59 -5.61
C LEU A 327 -9.54 -8.94 -6.90
N GLU A 328 -10.84 -8.64 -7.04
CA GLU A 328 -11.67 -9.13 -8.16
C GLU A 328 -11.13 -8.73 -9.53
N LYS A 329 -10.43 -7.59 -9.61
CA LYS A 329 -9.98 -6.96 -10.85
C LYS A 329 -8.45 -6.96 -11.00
N ILE A 330 -7.74 -7.87 -10.35
CA ILE A 330 -6.30 -8.01 -10.57
C ILE A 330 -6.03 -8.93 -11.77
N ASN A 331 -4.87 -8.73 -12.39
CA ASN A 331 -4.31 -9.62 -13.40
C ASN A 331 -3.01 -10.22 -12.84
N THR A 332 -2.87 -11.53 -12.93
CA THR A 332 -1.70 -12.26 -12.43
C THR A 332 -1.26 -13.28 -13.45
N ILE A 333 0.04 -13.35 -13.76
CA ILE A 333 0.61 -14.47 -14.54
C ILE A 333 0.80 -15.68 -13.62
N GLU A 334 1.44 -15.48 -12.48
CA GLU A 334 1.62 -16.48 -11.43
C GLU A 334 0.65 -16.27 -10.25
N GLN A 335 0.26 -17.36 -9.57
CA GLN A 335 -0.64 -17.27 -8.42
C GLN A 335 0.06 -16.58 -7.24
N PRO A 336 -0.54 -15.54 -6.62
CA PRO A 336 0.08 -14.87 -5.48
C PRO A 336 0.20 -15.78 -4.25
N ASN A 337 1.17 -15.50 -3.39
CA ASN A 337 1.35 -16.22 -2.13
C ASN A 337 0.47 -15.63 -1.02
N PHE A 338 -0.46 -16.42 -0.49
CA PHE A 338 -1.38 -16.02 0.58
C PHE A 338 -1.15 -16.76 1.91
N HIS A 339 0.02 -17.35 2.11
CA HIS A 339 0.27 -18.15 3.30
C HIS A 339 0.13 -17.33 4.59
N ARG A 340 -0.62 -17.84 5.58
CA ARG A 340 -0.95 -17.16 6.86
C ARG A 340 -1.70 -15.83 6.69
N VAL A 341 -2.36 -15.58 5.57
CA VAL A 341 -3.14 -14.35 5.39
C VAL A 341 -4.40 -14.37 6.26
N PHE A 342 -4.76 -13.21 6.80
CA PHE A 342 -6.05 -12.98 7.45
C PHE A 342 -6.88 -12.02 6.61
N VAL A 343 -8.12 -12.39 6.29
CA VAL A 343 -9.06 -11.53 5.55
C VAL A 343 -10.40 -11.50 6.26
N SER A 344 -10.89 -10.30 6.56
CA SER A 344 -12.20 -10.08 7.15
C SER A 344 -13.32 -10.47 6.19
N PHE A 345 -14.42 -11.02 6.73
CA PHE A 345 -15.59 -11.38 5.95
C PHE A 345 -16.41 -10.16 5.48
N ALA A 346 -16.35 -9.07 6.25
CA ALA A 346 -17.05 -7.82 5.92
C ALA A 346 -16.38 -7.19 4.68
N GLU A 347 -17.19 -6.63 3.78
CA GLU A 347 -16.76 -5.92 2.55
C GLU A 347 -15.87 -6.70 1.56
N THR A 348 -15.49 -7.95 1.84
CA THR A 348 -14.71 -8.78 0.90
C THR A 348 -15.61 -9.45 -0.15
N PRO A 349 -15.33 -9.30 -1.46
CA PRO A 349 -16.05 -9.98 -2.53
C PRO A 349 -15.86 -11.50 -2.51
N ARG A 350 -16.87 -12.24 -3.01
CA ARG A 350 -16.79 -13.71 -3.13
C ARG A 350 -15.59 -14.14 -3.97
N GLU A 351 -15.31 -13.41 -5.04
CA GLU A 351 -14.21 -13.70 -5.96
C GLU A 351 -12.85 -13.66 -5.27
N THR A 352 -12.66 -12.73 -4.33
CA THR A 352 -11.42 -12.63 -3.56
C THR A 352 -11.19 -13.90 -2.72
N PHE A 353 -12.21 -14.44 -2.06
CA PHE A 353 -12.07 -15.71 -1.34
C PHE A 353 -11.75 -16.89 -2.27
N ARG A 354 -12.36 -16.91 -3.45
CA ARG A 354 -12.11 -17.95 -4.47
C ARG A 354 -10.67 -17.92 -4.97
N MET A 355 -10.14 -16.73 -5.26
CA MET A 355 -8.76 -16.54 -5.68
C MET A 355 -7.76 -16.99 -4.61
N ILE A 356 -7.95 -16.55 -3.36
CA ILE A 356 -7.07 -16.94 -2.25
C ILE A 356 -7.07 -18.45 -2.04
N LYS A 357 -8.26 -19.08 -2.07
CA LYS A 357 -8.38 -20.54 -1.98
C LYS A 357 -7.58 -21.23 -3.10
N HIS A 358 -7.80 -20.81 -4.35
CA HIS A 358 -7.14 -21.43 -5.50
C HIS A 358 -5.61 -21.32 -5.41
N ALA A 359 -5.11 -20.14 -5.03
CA ALA A 359 -3.70 -19.93 -4.79
C ALA A 359 -3.15 -20.77 -3.63
N LEU A 360 -3.86 -20.91 -2.50
CA LEU A 360 -3.41 -21.76 -1.41
C LEU A 360 -3.39 -23.26 -1.79
N ASP A 361 -4.40 -23.73 -2.53
CA ASP A 361 -4.47 -25.10 -3.03
C ASP A 361 -3.33 -25.39 -4.02
N SER A 362 -2.96 -24.44 -4.89
CA SER A 362 -1.86 -24.61 -5.85
C SER A 362 -0.49 -24.74 -5.17
N HIS A 363 -0.32 -24.14 -3.99
CA HIS A 363 0.90 -24.23 -3.18
C HIS A 363 0.85 -25.39 -2.15
N GLY A 364 -0.17 -26.25 -2.19
CA GLY A 364 -0.32 -27.38 -1.26
C GLY A 364 -0.80 -27.03 0.15
N ALA A 365 -1.23 -25.79 0.39
CA ALA A 365 -1.72 -25.30 1.68
C ALA A 365 -3.22 -25.61 1.90
N HIS A 366 -3.61 -26.88 1.73
CA HIS A 366 -5.02 -27.32 1.71
C HIS A 366 -5.82 -26.98 2.98
N ILE A 367 -5.17 -26.96 4.15
CA ILE A 367 -5.83 -26.63 5.42
C ILE A 367 -6.26 -25.16 5.44
N GLU A 368 -5.40 -24.25 4.97
CA GLU A 368 -5.73 -22.83 4.86
C GLU A 368 -6.75 -22.58 3.74
N ALA A 369 -6.56 -23.23 2.59
CA ALA A 369 -7.49 -23.13 1.45
C ALA A 369 -8.93 -23.50 1.85
N ASN A 370 -9.12 -24.55 2.65
CA ASN A 370 -10.43 -24.97 3.14
C ASN A 370 -11.14 -23.90 3.98
N LYS A 371 -10.42 -23.06 4.73
CA LYS A 371 -11.00 -21.92 5.46
C LYS A 371 -11.59 -20.90 4.49
N PHE A 372 -10.88 -20.57 3.43
CA PHE A 372 -11.33 -19.64 2.40
C PHE A 372 -12.48 -20.21 1.56
N PHE A 373 -12.53 -21.52 1.32
CA PHE A 373 -13.69 -22.17 0.73
C PHE A 373 -14.96 -22.00 1.57
N ALA A 374 -14.86 -22.15 2.90
CA ALA A 374 -16.00 -21.91 3.79
C ALA A 374 -16.47 -20.44 3.74
N LEU A 375 -15.54 -19.48 3.69
CA LEU A 375 -15.85 -18.05 3.54
C LEU A 375 -16.51 -17.73 2.18
N GLU A 376 -16.00 -18.32 1.09
CA GLU A 376 -16.59 -18.23 -0.26
C GLU A 376 -18.05 -18.71 -0.24
N MET A 377 -18.31 -19.90 0.33
CA MET A 377 -19.66 -20.45 0.43
C MET A 377 -20.56 -19.61 1.32
N LYS A 378 -20.04 -19.06 2.42
CA LYS A 378 -20.80 -18.16 3.30
C LYS A 378 -21.19 -16.86 2.58
N ARG A 379 -20.29 -16.27 1.79
CA ARG A 379 -20.58 -15.06 0.98
C ARG A 379 -21.61 -15.36 -0.09
N ARG A 380 -21.47 -16.51 -0.77
CA ARG A 380 -22.46 -17.05 -1.70
C ARG A 380 -23.85 -17.10 -1.04
N LYS A 381 -23.98 -17.63 0.18
CA LYS A 381 -25.27 -17.61 0.93
C LYS A 381 -25.88 -16.21 1.04
N HIS A 382 -25.08 -15.22 1.42
CA HIS A 382 -25.54 -13.84 1.59
C HIS A 382 -26.03 -13.23 0.27
N GLU A 383 -25.35 -13.54 -0.85
CA GLU A 383 -25.82 -13.15 -2.19
C GLU A 383 -27.15 -13.83 -2.54
N PHE A 384 -27.29 -15.14 -2.25
CA PHE A 384 -28.53 -15.90 -2.49
C PHE A 384 -29.71 -15.48 -1.61
N LEU A 385 -29.46 -15.02 -0.38
CA LEU A 385 -30.53 -14.52 0.51
C LEU A 385 -31.20 -13.24 0.00
N ARG A 386 -30.58 -12.54 -0.96
CA ARG A 386 -31.13 -11.36 -1.64
C ARG A 386 -31.89 -11.67 -2.94
N SER A 387 -31.90 -12.91 -3.44
CA SER A 387 -32.63 -13.29 -4.67
C SER A 387 -33.93 -14.05 -4.39
N ARG A 388 -34.86 -14.10 -5.36
CA ARG A 388 -36.12 -14.86 -5.25
C ARG A 388 -35.85 -16.37 -5.14
N PHE A 389 -36.73 -17.08 -4.43
CA PHE A 389 -36.65 -18.52 -4.16
C PHE A 389 -36.40 -19.36 -5.44
N THR A 390 -35.29 -20.10 -5.48
CA THR A 390 -34.98 -21.12 -6.50
C THR A 390 -34.54 -22.44 -5.83
N ALA A 391 -34.55 -23.55 -6.58
CA ALA A 391 -34.16 -24.90 -6.15
C ALA A 391 -32.74 -24.95 -5.52
N ASP A 392 -31.85 -24.03 -5.93
CA ASP A 392 -30.51 -23.88 -5.37
C ASP A 392 -30.50 -23.59 -3.86
N ARG A 393 -31.53 -22.90 -3.34
CA ARG A 393 -31.65 -22.59 -1.90
C ARG A 393 -31.88 -23.85 -1.07
N LEU A 394 -32.64 -24.81 -1.60
CA LEU A 394 -32.90 -26.09 -0.96
C LEU A 394 -31.63 -26.94 -0.95
N ILE A 395 -30.96 -27.07 -2.10
CA ILE A 395 -29.69 -27.82 -2.21
C ILE A 395 -28.64 -27.24 -1.26
N TYR A 396 -28.54 -25.92 -1.19
CA TYR A 396 -27.62 -25.22 -0.31
C TYR A 396 -27.94 -25.42 1.18
N ALA A 397 -29.23 -25.31 1.56
CA ALA A 397 -29.67 -25.53 2.94
C ALA A 397 -29.42 -26.97 3.40
N ILE A 398 -29.68 -27.95 2.53
CA ILE A 398 -29.40 -29.37 2.79
C ILE A 398 -27.89 -29.57 2.98
N ASN A 399 -27.04 -29.07 2.08
CA ASN A 399 -25.58 -29.23 2.20
C ASN A 399 -24.99 -28.56 3.46
N HIS A 400 -25.51 -27.40 3.85
CA HIS A 400 -25.07 -26.75 5.09
C HIS A 400 -25.47 -27.56 6.33
N ARG A 401 -26.74 -27.99 6.41
CA ARG A 401 -27.28 -28.70 7.59
C ARG A 401 -26.82 -30.15 7.68
N ALA A 402 -26.53 -30.78 6.55
CA ALA A 402 -26.07 -32.16 6.50
C ALA A 402 -24.58 -32.29 6.84
N SER A 403 -23.70 -31.39 6.36
CA SER A 403 -22.25 -31.61 6.42
C SER A 403 -21.40 -30.37 6.69
N ASP A 404 -22.02 -29.21 6.95
CA ASP A 404 -21.35 -27.91 6.97
C ASP A 404 -20.44 -27.70 5.74
N PHE A 405 -21.01 -27.92 4.56
CA PHE A 405 -20.30 -27.90 3.27
C PHE A 405 -19.16 -28.92 3.15
N GLY A 406 -19.29 -30.08 3.80
CA GLY A 406 -18.30 -31.16 3.77
C GLY A 406 -17.09 -30.92 4.67
N GLN A 407 -17.21 -30.06 5.71
CA GLN A 407 -16.17 -29.86 6.72
C GLN A 407 -16.32 -30.78 7.92
N SER A 408 -17.53 -31.28 8.19
CA SER A 408 -17.79 -32.23 9.28
C SER A 408 -18.32 -33.55 8.73
N TYR A 409 -17.65 -34.65 9.05
CA TYR A 409 -18.11 -36.01 8.74
C TYR A 409 -19.05 -36.57 9.82
N LEU A 410 -18.96 -36.06 11.07
CA LEU A 410 -19.79 -36.50 12.20
C LEU A 410 -21.26 -36.14 12.01
N LEU A 411 -21.55 -34.96 11.45
CA LEU A 411 -22.92 -34.51 11.18
C LEU A 411 -23.66 -35.43 10.19
N PRO A 412 -23.10 -35.77 9.01
CA PRO A 412 -23.72 -36.74 8.11
C PRO A 412 -23.91 -38.12 8.73
N VAL A 413 -22.94 -38.62 9.51
CA VAL A 413 -23.04 -39.91 10.21
C VAL A 413 -24.20 -39.91 11.22
N MET A 414 -24.36 -38.84 11.99
CA MET A 414 -25.49 -38.67 12.90
C MET A 414 -26.83 -38.67 12.16
N TRP A 415 -26.91 -37.98 11.01
CA TRP A 415 -28.11 -38.00 10.17
C TRP A 415 -28.40 -39.39 9.61
N ILE A 416 -27.39 -40.17 9.21
CA ILE A 416 -27.57 -41.57 8.79
C ILE A 416 -28.22 -42.37 9.93
N PHE A 417 -27.75 -42.22 11.17
CA PHE A 417 -28.33 -42.93 12.31
C PHE A 417 -29.79 -42.52 12.57
N VAL A 418 -30.10 -41.23 12.52
CA VAL A 418 -31.48 -40.71 12.69
C VAL A 418 -32.41 -41.24 11.59
N PHE A 419 -31.98 -41.16 10.32
CA PHE A 419 -32.79 -41.66 9.22
C PHE A 419 -32.94 -43.19 9.27
N ALA A 420 -31.91 -43.93 9.68
CA ALA A 420 -32.00 -45.38 9.88
C ALA A 420 -33.02 -45.76 10.96
N LEU A 421 -33.02 -45.05 12.10
CA LEU A 421 -34.00 -45.27 13.17
C LEU A 421 -35.43 -44.94 12.69
N SER A 422 -35.60 -43.83 11.97
CA SER A 422 -36.91 -43.46 11.44
C SER A 422 -37.43 -44.44 10.38
N PHE A 423 -36.56 -44.93 9.49
CA PHE A 423 -36.91 -45.95 8.50
C PHE A 423 -37.30 -47.27 9.17
N TYR A 424 -36.57 -47.67 10.21
CA TYR A 424 -36.90 -48.85 11.02
C TYR A 424 -38.27 -48.70 11.70
N ALA A 425 -38.56 -47.53 12.28
CA ALA A 425 -39.86 -47.25 12.89
C ALA A 425 -41.00 -47.31 11.87
N LEU A 426 -40.83 -46.74 10.68
CA LEU A 426 -41.81 -46.83 9.57
C LEU A 426 -42.03 -48.28 9.13
N CYS A 427 -40.95 -49.05 9.02
CA CYS A 427 -41.00 -50.49 8.71
C CYS A 427 -41.82 -51.28 9.74
N LYS A 428 -41.65 -50.98 11.03
CA LYS A 428 -42.46 -51.59 12.10
C LYS A 428 -43.91 -51.12 12.08
N GLY A 429 -44.15 -49.84 11.79
CA GLY A 429 -45.48 -49.27 11.61
C GLY A 429 -46.26 -49.88 10.45
N GLN A 430 -45.58 -50.19 9.34
CA GLN A 430 -46.17 -50.93 8.22
C GLN A 430 -46.56 -52.35 8.64
N GLN A 431 -45.66 -53.07 9.33
CA GLN A 431 -45.94 -54.43 9.80
C GLN A 431 -47.13 -54.49 10.78
N SER A 432 -47.35 -53.44 11.56
CA SER A 432 -48.48 -53.34 12.50
C SER A 432 -49.76 -52.77 11.88
N ASN A 433 -49.76 -52.49 10.56
CA ASN A 433 -50.83 -51.83 9.81
C ASN A 433 -51.28 -50.52 10.47
N MET A 434 -50.35 -49.78 11.06
CA MET A 434 -50.66 -48.59 11.87
C MET A 434 -51.31 -47.48 11.03
N LEU A 435 -50.87 -47.31 9.77
CA LEU A 435 -51.36 -46.26 8.86
C LEU A 435 -52.87 -46.42 8.56
N TYR A 436 -53.29 -47.65 8.27
CA TYR A 436 -54.68 -48.00 7.93
C TYR A 436 -55.62 -48.04 9.14
N LYS A 437 -55.07 -47.95 10.37
CA LYS A 437 -55.82 -47.90 11.63
C LYS A 437 -56.13 -46.47 12.11
N ILE A 438 -55.40 -45.47 11.60
CA ILE A 438 -55.52 -44.08 12.08
C ILE A 438 -56.78 -43.40 11.54
N TYR A 439 -57.14 -43.63 10.27
CA TYR A 439 -58.35 -43.05 9.67
C TYR A 439 -58.93 -43.94 8.57
N PRO A 440 -59.80 -44.91 8.93
CA PRO A 440 -60.37 -45.89 8.00
C PRO A 440 -61.04 -45.33 6.74
N PRO A 441 -61.75 -44.18 6.77
CA PRO A 441 -62.42 -43.64 5.57
C PRO A 441 -61.47 -43.17 4.46
N ALA A 442 -60.19 -42.90 4.75
CA ALA A 442 -59.22 -42.51 3.74
C ALA A 442 -58.41 -43.70 3.18
N ASN A 443 -58.62 -44.91 3.68
CA ASN A 443 -57.79 -46.07 3.34
C ASN A 443 -57.82 -46.39 1.83
N GLU A 444 -58.98 -46.27 1.18
CA GLU A 444 -59.10 -46.52 -0.27
C GLU A 444 -58.32 -45.49 -1.08
N PHE A 445 -58.43 -44.21 -0.72
CA PHE A 445 -57.69 -43.13 -1.38
C PHE A 445 -56.17 -43.25 -1.15
N ILE A 446 -55.76 -43.56 0.08
CA ILE A 446 -54.36 -43.76 0.43
C ILE A 446 -53.80 -44.96 -0.32
N ALA A 447 -54.52 -46.08 -0.38
CA ALA A 447 -54.10 -47.28 -1.11
C ALA A 447 -53.87 -46.98 -2.60
N ALA A 448 -54.86 -46.40 -3.28
CA ALA A 448 -54.76 -46.05 -4.70
C ALA A 448 -53.58 -45.10 -4.99
N PHE A 449 -53.38 -44.10 -4.12
CA PHE A 449 -52.25 -43.17 -4.27
C PHE A 449 -50.89 -43.84 -4.01
N THR A 450 -50.79 -44.70 -2.99
CA THR A 450 -49.55 -45.41 -2.67
C THR A 450 -49.18 -46.45 -3.72
N GLU A 451 -50.16 -47.12 -4.35
CA GLU A 451 -49.93 -48.08 -5.44
C GLU A 451 -49.27 -47.40 -6.63
N VAL A 452 -49.81 -46.26 -7.10
CA VAL A 452 -49.22 -45.48 -8.19
C VAL A 452 -47.78 -45.07 -7.87
N LEU A 453 -47.52 -44.58 -6.65
CA LEU A 453 -46.17 -44.17 -6.25
C LEU A 453 -45.20 -45.37 -6.14
N ASN A 454 -45.67 -46.51 -5.66
CA ASN A 454 -44.87 -47.72 -5.52
C ASN A 454 -44.55 -48.34 -6.89
N GLU A 455 -45.49 -48.30 -7.84
CA GLU A 455 -45.24 -48.69 -9.24
C GLU A 455 -44.17 -47.82 -9.89
N ILE A 456 -44.27 -46.50 -9.73
CA ILE A 456 -43.25 -45.54 -10.21
C ILE A 456 -41.89 -45.86 -9.59
N ALA A 457 -41.84 -46.11 -8.29
CA ALA A 457 -40.59 -46.40 -7.59
C ALA A 457 -39.97 -47.74 -8.01
N SER A 458 -40.78 -48.79 -8.17
CA SER A 458 -40.33 -50.13 -8.59
C SER A 458 -39.79 -50.17 -10.02
N SER A 459 -40.14 -49.18 -10.83
CA SER A 459 -39.60 -48.96 -12.18
C SER A 459 -38.18 -48.37 -12.17
N VAL A 460 -37.68 -47.88 -11.03
CA VAL A 460 -36.31 -47.36 -10.89
C VAL A 460 -35.31 -48.51 -10.74
N ILE A 461 -34.83 -49.03 -11.88
CA ILE A 461 -34.02 -50.25 -12.02
C ILE A 461 -32.86 -50.35 -10.99
N PRO A 462 -32.03 -49.31 -10.75
CA PRO A 462 -30.88 -49.43 -9.84
C PRO A 462 -31.25 -49.75 -8.38
N PHE A 463 -32.46 -49.39 -7.95
CA PHE A 463 -32.90 -49.57 -6.57
C PHE A 463 -33.88 -50.72 -6.37
N LYS A 464 -34.41 -51.31 -7.46
CA LYS A 464 -35.49 -52.30 -7.43
C LYS A 464 -35.27 -53.45 -6.45
N GLN A 465 -34.05 -53.99 -6.38
CA GLN A 465 -33.68 -55.09 -5.48
C GLN A 465 -33.63 -54.72 -3.99
N PHE A 466 -33.56 -53.43 -3.67
CA PHE A 466 -33.49 -52.92 -2.31
C PHE A 466 -34.84 -52.39 -1.80
N LEU A 467 -35.84 -52.22 -2.68
CA LEU A 467 -37.14 -51.70 -2.30
C LEU A 467 -37.93 -52.72 -1.48
N ARG A 468 -38.58 -52.25 -0.41
CA ARG A 468 -39.43 -53.07 0.44
C ARG A 468 -40.84 -53.12 -0.14
N THR A 469 -41.38 -54.33 -0.25
CA THR A 469 -42.72 -54.57 -0.80
C THR A 469 -43.81 -53.82 -0.01
N GLY A 470 -44.67 -53.09 -0.72
CA GLY A 470 -45.74 -52.26 -0.17
C GLY A 470 -45.30 -50.91 0.43
N MET A 471 -44.01 -50.56 0.34
CA MET A 471 -43.46 -49.23 0.67
C MET A 471 -42.30 -48.87 -0.27
N GLU A 472 -42.40 -49.25 -1.53
CA GLU A 472 -41.36 -49.12 -2.54
C GLU A 472 -40.95 -47.65 -2.71
N PHE A 473 -41.93 -46.74 -2.75
CA PHE A 473 -41.68 -45.30 -2.87
C PHE A 473 -40.96 -44.70 -1.66
N ILE A 474 -41.43 -45.02 -0.45
CA ILE A 474 -40.80 -44.54 0.79
C ILE A 474 -39.38 -45.10 0.91
N SER A 475 -39.19 -46.39 0.63
CA SER A 475 -37.88 -47.03 0.64
C SER A 475 -36.92 -46.34 -0.33
N LEU A 476 -37.38 -46.03 -1.55
CA LEU A 476 -36.59 -45.32 -2.55
C LEU A 476 -36.12 -43.94 -2.03
N ILE A 477 -37.00 -43.16 -1.41
CA ILE A 477 -36.63 -41.86 -0.82
C ILE A 477 -35.52 -42.03 0.23
N PHE A 478 -35.67 -42.99 1.14
CA PHE A 478 -34.66 -43.26 2.16
C PHE A 478 -33.33 -43.69 1.56
N TYR A 479 -33.33 -44.55 0.53
CA TYR A 479 -32.10 -44.94 -0.16
C TYR A 479 -31.40 -43.76 -0.83
N VAL A 480 -32.15 -42.86 -1.47
CA VAL A 480 -31.58 -41.62 -2.03
C VAL A 480 -30.97 -40.75 -0.93
N VAL A 481 -31.66 -40.60 0.20
CA VAL A 481 -31.14 -39.85 1.36
C VAL A 481 -29.85 -40.48 1.89
N PHE A 482 -29.80 -41.81 2.08
CA PHE A 482 -28.59 -42.51 2.52
C PHE A 482 -27.45 -42.36 1.52
N ALA A 483 -27.71 -42.50 0.22
CA ALA A 483 -26.69 -42.32 -0.81
C ALA A 483 -26.06 -40.92 -0.76
N VAL A 484 -26.91 -39.87 -0.62
CA VAL A 484 -26.42 -38.49 -0.48
C VAL A 484 -25.61 -38.31 0.80
N LEU A 485 -26.08 -38.82 1.94
CA LEU A 485 -25.37 -38.69 3.22
C LEU A 485 -24.04 -39.46 3.22
N ILE A 486 -24.01 -40.68 2.68
CA ILE A 486 -22.78 -41.48 2.53
C ILE A 486 -21.79 -40.75 1.62
N TRP A 487 -22.26 -40.18 0.51
CA TRP A 487 -21.41 -39.36 -0.36
C TRP A 487 -20.83 -38.15 0.39
N GLN A 488 -21.62 -37.46 1.22
CA GLN A 488 -21.15 -36.36 2.05
C GLN A 488 -20.11 -36.82 3.09
N VAL A 489 -20.28 -38.02 3.69
CA VAL A 489 -19.25 -38.63 4.56
C VAL A 489 -17.96 -38.87 3.78
N ILE A 490 -18.03 -39.50 2.60
CA ILE A 490 -16.86 -39.78 1.76
C ILE A 490 -16.13 -38.48 1.38
N VAL A 491 -16.87 -37.44 0.98
CA VAL A 491 -16.29 -36.13 0.62
C VAL A 491 -15.63 -35.48 1.84
N ALA A 492 -16.29 -35.48 3.00
CA ALA A 492 -15.74 -34.92 4.23
C ALA A 492 -14.48 -35.69 4.69
N LEU A 493 -14.50 -37.03 4.64
CA LEU A 493 -13.37 -37.89 4.95
C LEU A 493 -12.21 -37.66 3.97
N LYS A 494 -12.47 -37.63 2.66
CA LYS A 494 -11.45 -37.34 1.63
C LYS A 494 -10.80 -35.98 1.86
N ARG A 495 -11.58 -34.97 2.28
CA ARG A 495 -11.06 -33.65 2.63
C ARG A 495 -10.25 -33.67 3.92
N MET A 496 -10.63 -34.47 4.91
CA MET A 496 -9.84 -34.65 6.14
C MET A 496 -8.54 -35.41 5.91
N ILE A 497 -8.53 -36.46 5.08
CA ILE A 497 -7.34 -37.26 4.78
C ILE A 497 -6.33 -36.46 3.93
N ARG A 498 -6.81 -35.49 3.16
CA ARG A 498 -5.96 -34.51 2.44
C ARG A 498 -5.47 -33.35 3.33
N ARG A 499 -5.88 -33.29 4.60
CA ARG A 499 -5.23 -32.44 5.60
C ARG A 499 -3.99 -33.16 6.09
#